data_AF-A0A6I5N843-F1
#
_entry.id   AF-A0A6I5N843-F1
#
_cell.length_a   1.000
_cell.length_b   1.000
_cell.length_c   1.000
_cell.angle_alpha   90.00
_cell.angle_beta   90.00
_cell.angle_gamma   90.00
#
_symmetry.space_group_name_H-M   'P 1'
#
loop_
_entity.id
_entity.type
_entity.pdbx_description
1 polymer ?
#
loop_
_entity_poly.entity_id
_entity_poly.type
_entity_poly.pdbx_seq_one_letter_code
_entity_poly.pdbx_strand_id
1 'polypeptide(L)'
;MIAKVKPYQAILQFLPGLQRLLAYQPGWLRGDIVAGLTVAAYLIPQCMAYGELAGVEPVAGLWAILPPMVIYTLLGSSPQLSVGPESTTAVMTAAAIAPLVNGDSDAYAAQASLLALAVGLVCIVGYVARLGFLANLLSKPILVGYMAGVAVIMITGQLGKVGGFKIDADTVAGEIGGFVSQLDRLHWPTLMLSALVLIFLFTIRRFFPRL
;
A
#
# COMPACT_ATOMS: atom_id res chain seq x y z
N MET A 1 21.54 39.80 -19.02
CA MET A 1 20.49 40.38 -18.15
C MET A 1 19.93 39.24 -17.30
N ILE A 2 20.47 39.04 -16.10
CA ILE A 2 20.12 37.91 -15.22
C ILE A 2 18.78 38.27 -14.55
N ALA A 3 17.70 37.62 -14.96
CA ALA A 3 16.40 37.79 -14.32
C ALA A 3 16.53 37.39 -12.84
N LYS A 4 16.31 38.34 -11.93
CA LYS A 4 16.20 38.07 -10.49
C LYS A 4 15.01 37.12 -10.29
N VAL A 5 15.29 35.83 -10.12
CA VAL A 5 14.30 34.85 -9.67
C VAL A 5 13.78 35.35 -8.34
N LYS A 6 12.48 35.66 -8.27
CA LYS A 6 11.89 36.16 -7.03
C LYS A 6 11.89 35.03 -6.00
N PRO A 7 12.16 35.29 -4.71
CA PRO A 7 12.41 34.23 -3.71
C PRO A 7 11.26 33.22 -3.59
N TYR A 8 10.02 33.62 -3.86
CA TYR A 8 8.86 32.72 -3.90
C TYR A 8 8.88 31.73 -5.06
N GLN A 9 9.51 32.05 -6.20
CA GLN A 9 9.65 31.12 -7.34
C GLN A 9 10.63 29.97 -7.04
N ALA A 10 11.65 30.21 -6.21
CA ALA A 10 12.58 29.17 -5.78
C ALA A 10 11.89 28.15 -4.85
N ILE A 11 11.04 28.61 -3.93
CA ILE A 11 10.26 27.73 -3.02
C ILE A 11 9.26 26.88 -3.82
N LEU A 12 8.60 27.49 -4.82
CA LEU A 12 7.66 26.76 -5.66
C LEU A 12 8.33 25.65 -6.47
N GLN A 13 9.62 25.75 -6.83
CA GLN A 13 10.33 24.68 -7.55
C GLN A 13 10.47 23.40 -6.72
N PHE A 14 10.45 23.50 -5.39
CA PHE A 14 10.47 22.34 -4.48
C PHE A 14 9.07 21.81 -4.14
N LEU A 15 8.01 22.50 -4.56
CA LEU A 15 6.60 22.14 -4.30
C LEU A 15 5.82 22.01 -5.63
N PRO A 16 6.16 21.03 -6.50
CA PRO A 16 5.52 20.90 -7.81
C PRO A 16 4.02 20.59 -7.71
N GLY A 17 3.58 19.91 -6.64
CA GLY A 17 2.17 19.64 -6.37
C GLY A 17 1.40 20.93 -6.07
N LEU A 18 1.96 21.80 -5.22
CA LEU A 18 1.37 23.11 -4.94
C LEU A 18 1.29 24.00 -6.19
N GLN A 19 2.33 24.01 -7.03
CA GLN A 19 2.29 24.75 -8.30
C GLN A 19 1.12 24.31 -9.18
N ARG A 20 0.87 23.00 -9.28
CA ARG A 20 -0.27 22.47 -10.04
C ARG A 20 -1.59 22.80 -9.41
N LEU A 21 -1.70 22.74 -8.08
CA LEU A 21 -2.92 23.11 -7.38
C LEU A 21 -3.26 24.59 -7.60
N LEU A 22 -2.26 25.47 -7.68
CA LEU A 22 -2.45 26.88 -8.00
C LEU A 22 -2.83 27.10 -9.48
N ALA A 23 -2.39 26.22 -10.39
CA ALA A 23 -2.73 26.23 -11.81
C ALA A 23 -3.97 25.36 -12.13
N TYR A 24 -4.78 25.02 -11.13
CA TYR A 24 -5.89 24.10 -11.26
C TYR A 24 -7.01 24.65 -12.14
N GLN A 25 -7.51 23.84 -13.07
CA GLN A 25 -8.60 24.23 -13.96
C GLN A 25 -9.94 23.74 -13.40
N PRO A 26 -10.97 24.60 -13.26
CA PRO A 26 -12.27 24.20 -12.75
C PRO A 26 -12.93 23.06 -13.54
N GLY A 27 -12.58 22.90 -14.82
CA GLY A 27 -13.06 21.81 -15.66
C GLY A 27 -12.64 20.40 -15.21
N TRP A 28 -11.56 20.28 -14.42
CA TRP A 28 -11.07 19.00 -13.90
C TRP A 28 -11.84 18.51 -12.67
N LEU A 29 -12.53 19.41 -11.97
CA LEU A 29 -13.17 19.13 -10.68
C LEU A 29 -14.12 17.93 -10.73
N ARG A 30 -14.92 17.80 -11.80
CA ARG A 30 -15.85 16.69 -11.95
C ARG A 30 -15.12 15.35 -12.06
N GLY A 31 -14.04 15.30 -12.84
CA GLY A 31 -13.23 14.09 -12.99
C GLY A 31 -12.52 13.73 -11.69
N ASP A 32 -11.95 14.72 -11.02
CA ASP A 32 -11.21 14.51 -9.77
C ASP A 32 -12.11 14.10 -8.61
N ILE A 33 -13.36 14.60 -8.54
CA ILE A 33 -14.33 14.13 -7.54
C ILE A 33 -14.67 12.65 -7.76
N VAL A 34 -14.94 12.26 -9.01
CA VAL A 34 -15.24 10.86 -9.32
C VAL A 34 -14.04 9.98 -9.01
N ALA A 35 -12.84 10.35 -9.46
CA ALA A 35 -11.61 9.63 -9.19
C ALA A 35 -11.28 9.56 -7.68
N GLY A 36 -11.48 10.66 -6.94
CA GLY A 36 -11.27 10.70 -5.50
C GLY A 36 -12.26 9.79 -4.75
N LEU A 37 -13.52 9.77 -5.16
CA LEU A 37 -14.54 8.90 -4.57
C LEU A 37 -14.27 7.42 -4.86
N THR A 38 -13.87 7.08 -6.08
CA THR A 38 -13.50 5.69 -6.42
C THR A 38 -12.25 5.25 -5.67
N VAL A 39 -11.23 6.11 -5.57
CA VAL A 39 -10.02 5.82 -4.79
C VAL A 39 -10.35 5.65 -3.32
N ALA A 40 -11.12 6.56 -2.72
CA ALA A 40 -11.53 6.47 -1.32
C ALA A 40 -12.30 5.18 -1.02
N ALA A 41 -13.19 4.75 -1.93
CA ALA A 41 -14.01 3.55 -1.76
C ALA A 41 -13.17 2.28 -1.59
N TYR A 42 -12.06 2.13 -2.31
CA TYR A 42 -11.16 0.97 -2.14
C TYR A 42 -10.07 1.21 -1.08
N LEU A 43 -9.63 2.47 -0.90
CA LEU A 43 -8.52 2.80 0.00
C LEU A 43 -8.90 2.61 1.47
N ILE A 44 -10.14 2.91 1.86
CA ILE A 44 -10.62 2.72 3.25
C ILE A 44 -10.47 1.26 3.71
N PRO A 45 -11.07 0.26 3.04
CA PRO A 45 -10.90 -1.14 3.45
C PRO A 45 -9.46 -1.62 3.28
N GLN A 46 -8.71 -1.11 2.29
CA GLN A 46 -7.29 -1.43 2.11
C GLN A 46 -6.44 -0.99 3.31
N CYS A 47 -6.62 0.24 3.80
CA CYS A 47 -5.90 0.75 4.96
C CYS A 47 -6.20 -0.05 6.22
N MET A 48 -7.47 -0.43 6.43
CA MET A 48 -7.88 -1.25 7.58
C MET A 48 -7.25 -2.64 7.53
N ALA A 49 -7.33 -3.31 6.37
CA ALA A 49 -6.76 -4.64 6.18
C ALA A 49 -5.24 -4.65 6.34
N TYR A 50 -4.54 -3.63 5.81
CA TYR A 50 -3.09 -3.57 5.89
C TYR A 50 -2.59 -3.11 7.27
N GLY A 51 -3.38 -2.33 8.01
CA GLY A 51 -3.12 -2.07 9.42
C GLY A 51 -3.12 -3.37 10.23
N GLU A 52 -4.13 -4.23 10.02
CA GLU A 52 -4.23 -5.53 10.67
C GLU A 52 -3.06 -6.46 10.28
N LEU A 53 -2.68 -6.50 8.98
CA LEU A 53 -1.50 -7.25 8.53
C LEU A 53 -0.20 -6.74 9.14
N ALA A 54 -0.12 -5.44 9.45
CA ALA A 54 1.02 -4.84 10.13
C ALA A 54 1.00 -5.05 11.66
N GLY A 55 -0.01 -5.74 12.20
CA GLY A 55 -0.12 -6.04 13.63
C GLY A 55 -0.69 -4.91 14.49
N VAL A 56 -1.23 -3.84 13.88
CA VAL A 56 -1.88 -2.72 14.59
C VAL A 56 -3.40 -2.76 14.43
N GLU A 57 -4.11 -1.99 15.24
CA GLU A 57 -5.57 -1.86 15.09
C GLU A 57 -5.94 -1.29 13.70
N PRO A 58 -7.03 -1.77 13.06
CA PRO A 58 -7.44 -1.31 11.74
C PRO A 58 -7.60 0.21 11.60
N VAL A 59 -8.02 0.87 12.68
CA VAL A 59 -8.19 2.33 12.74
C VAL A 59 -6.85 3.05 12.61
N ALA A 60 -5.76 2.49 13.14
CA ALA A 60 -4.42 3.07 13.00
C ALA A 60 -3.98 3.12 11.52
N GLY A 61 -4.36 2.12 10.71
CA GLY A 61 -4.11 2.12 9.27
C GLY A 61 -4.79 3.28 8.54
N LEU A 62 -6.00 3.68 8.96
CA LEU A 62 -6.71 4.84 8.42
C LEU A 62 -6.02 6.15 8.79
N TRP A 63 -5.53 6.28 10.02
CA TRP A 63 -4.78 7.47 10.44
C TRP A 63 -3.43 7.57 9.75
N ALA A 64 -2.76 6.43 9.51
CA ALA A 64 -1.44 6.38 8.89
C ALA A 64 -1.40 6.91 7.45
N ILE A 65 -2.52 6.86 6.71
CA ILE A 65 -2.53 7.29 5.30
C ILE A 65 -2.74 8.80 5.10
N LEU A 66 -3.29 9.51 6.10
CA LEU A 66 -3.59 10.94 5.96
C LEU A 66 -2.34 11.81 5.77
N PRO A 67 -1.26 11.68 6.58
CA PRO A 67 -0.07 12.51 6.40
C PRO A 67 0.61 12.30 5.03
N PRO A 68 0.86 11.06 4.55
CA PRO A 68 1.41 10.83 3.22
C PRO A 68 0.59 11.44 2.09
N MET A 69 -0.75 11.37 2.16
CA MET A 69 -1.62 11.98 1.13
C MET A 69 -1.42 13.50 1.06
N VAL A 70 -1.48 14.20 2.21
CA VAL A 70 -1.30 15.65 2.26
C VAL A 70 0.11 16.05 1.79
N ILE A 71 1.13 15.35 2.25
CA ILE A 71 2.52 15.60 1.87
C ILE A 71 2.70 15.40 0.37
N TYR A 72 2.14 14.33 -0.20
CA TYR A 72 2.24 14.06 -1.63
C TYR A 72 1.46 15.07 -2.48
N THR A 73 0.30 15.56 -2.02
CA THR A 73 -0.42 16.63 -2.74
C THR A 73 0.44 17.90 -2.89
N LEU A 74 1.33 18.18 -1.93
CA LEU A 74 2.20 19.37 -1.97
C LEU A 74 3.50 19.13 -2.74
N LEU A 75 4.16 17.99 -2.51
CA LEU A 75 5.48 17.66 -3.05
C LEU A 75 5.45 16.82 -4.33
N GLY A 76 4.33 16.19 -4.63
CA GLY A 76 4.18 15.22 -5.70
C GLY A 76 4.35 15.81 -7.09
N SER A 77 5.13 15.15 -7.92
CA SER A 77 5.37 15.55 -9.31
C SER A 77 4.40 14.92 -10.31
N SER A 78 3.61 13.92 -9.91
CA SER A 78 2.61 13.24 -10.75
C SER A 78 1.20 13.51 -10.22
N PRO A 79 0.25 13.98 -11.06
CA PRO A 79 -1.13 14.21 -10.64
C PRO A 79 -1.96 12.92 -10.61
N GLN A 80 -1.51 11.84 -11.28
CA GLN A 80 -2.22 10.56 -11.33
C GLN A 80 -1.70 9.53 -10.32
N LEU A 81 -0.63 9.82 -9.59
CA LEU A 81 -0.11 8.87 -8.61
C LEU A 81 -0.96 8.92 -7.34
N SER A 82 -1.58 7.79 -7.00
CA SER A 82 -2.21 7.59 -5.70
C SER A 82 -1.19 7.02 -4.72
N VAL A 83 -1.03 7.67 -3.57
CA VAL A 83 -0.20 7.16 -2.47
C VAL A 83 -1.11 6.39 -1.52
N GLY A 84 -0.74 5.15 -1.22
CA GLY A 84 -1.52 4.22 -0.42
C GLY A 84 -0.61 3.30 0.39
N PRO A 85 -1.12 2.63 1.42
CA PRO A 85 -0.39 1.57 2.09
C PRO A 85 -0.22 0.39 1.12
N GLU A 86 0.87 -0.35 1.27
CA GLU A 86 1.22 -1.47 0.41
C GLU A 86 1.35 -2.75 1.25
N SER A 87 0.82 -3.87 0.73
CA SER A 87 0.72 -5.14 1.45
C SER A 87 2.06 -5.71 1.94
N THR A 88 3.11 -5.66 1.14
CA THR A 88 4.44 -6.17 1.51
C THR A 88 5.04 -5.31 2.61
N THR A 89 4.88 -3.99 2.55
CA THR A 89 5.35 -3.10 3.62
C THR A 89 4.65 -3.37 4.94
N ALA A 90 3.35 -3.73 4.92
CA ALA A 90 2.62 -4.12 6.11
C ALA A 90 3.17 -5.43 6.71
N VAL A 91 3.34 -6.48 5.90
CA VAL A 91 3.89 -7.76 6.36
C VAL A 91 5.34 -7.62 6.85
N MET A 92 6.16 -6.83 6.16
CA MET A 92 7.54 -6.56 6.59
C MET A 92 7.58 -5.75 7.90
N THR A 93 6.64 -4.83 8.10
CA THR A 93 6.49 -4.09 9.35
C THR A 93 6.18 -5.05 10.50
N ALA A 94 5.20 -5.93 10.32
CA ALA A 94 4.87 -6.94 11.33
C ALA A 94 6.06 -7.87 11.62
N ALA A 95 6.74 -8.37 10.58
CA ALA A 95 7.89 -9.25 10.73
C ALA A 95 9.07 -8.58 11.46
N ALA A 96 9.27 -7.27 11.24
CA ALA A 96 10.33 -6.51 11.91
C ALA A 96 10.00 -6.21 13.39
N ILE A 97 8.73 -6.02 13.72
CA ILE A 97 8.30 -5.57 15.06
C ILE A 97 7.94 -6.73 15.98
N ALA A 98 7.33 -7.80 15.45
CA ALA A 98 6.88 -8.93 16.25
C ALA A 98 7.95 -9.51 17.21
N PRO A 99 9.23 -9.66 16.80
CA PRO A 99 10.28 -10.15 17.70
C PRO A 99 10.68 -9.16 18.80
N LEU A 100 10.39 -7.86 18.63
CA LEU A 100 10.81 -6.78 19.54
C LEU A 100 9.79 -6.53 20.66
N VAL A 101 8.53 -6.91 20.43
CA VAL A 101 7.40 -6.52 21.28
C VAL A 101 7.07 -7.57 22.34
N ASN A 102 7.65 -8.78 22.29
CA ASN A 102 7.45 -9.85 23.29
C ASN A 102 5.97 -10.11 23.69
N GLY A 103 5.02 -9.82 22.80
CA GLY A 103 3.58 -9.97 23.05
C GLY A 103 2.88 -8.79 23.74
N ASP A 104 3.56 -7.66 23.99
CA ASP A 104 2.94 -6.44 24.50
C ASP A 104 2.18 -5.67 23.40
N SER A 105 0.88 -5.92 23.28
CA SER A 105 0.03 -5.26 22.26
C SER A 105 0.08 -3.74 22.31
N ASP A 106 0.28 -3.15 23.48
CA ASP A 106 0.22 -1.71 23.68
C ASP A 106 1.49 -1.02 23.13
N ALA A 107 2.62 -1.73 23.13
CA ALA A 107 3.87 -1.26 22.56
C ALA A 107 3.90 -1.36 21.01
N TYR A 108 3.02 -2.14 20.40
CA TYR A 108 3.08 -2.45 18.96
C TYR A 108 2.92 -1.21 18.09
N ALA A 109 1.92 -0.36 18.41
CA ALA A 109 1.68 0.88 17.66
C ALA A 109 2.82 1.89 17.79
N ALA A 110 3.45 1.96 18.97
CA ALA A 110 4.59 2.84 19.21
C ALA A 110 5.83 2.38 18.42
N GLN A 111 6.13 1.07 18.41
CA GLN A 111 7.23 0.50 17.62
C GLN A 111 7.00 0.65 16.11
N ALA A 112 5.76 0.45 15.65
CA ALA A 112 5.39 0.67 14.24
C ALA A 112 5.58 2.12 13.81
N SER A 113 5.18 3.05 14.68
CA SER A 113 5.36 4.49 14.44
C SER A 113 6.85 4.86 14.40
N LEU A 114 7.66 4.31 15.31
CA LEU A 114 9.11 4.54 15.33
C LEU A 114 9.78 3.97 14.06
N LEU A 115 9.41 2.76 13.64
CA LEU A 115 9.91 2.17 12.41
C LEU A 115 9.55 3.02 11.20
N ALA A 116 8.30 3.49 11.10
CA ALA A 116 7.85 4.37 10.02
C ALA A 116 8.67 5.68 9.97
N LEU A 117 8.93 6.29 11.13
CA LEU A 117 9.78 7.49 11.23
C LEU A 117 11.24 7.21 10.84
N ALA A 118 11.80 6.07 11.27
CA ALA A 118 13.16 5.67 10.93
C ALA A 118 13.31 5.43 9.41
N VAL A 119 12.36 4.71 8.81
CA VAL A 119 12.30 4.52 7.35
C VAL A 119 12.15 5.86 6.63
N GLY A 120 11.26 6.74 7.11
CA GLY A 120 11.11 8.08 6.57
C GLY A 120 12.40 8.90 6.62
N LEU A 121 13.15 8.83 7.72
CA LEU A 121 14.45 9.49 7.85
C LEU A 121 15.47 8.92 6.85
N VAL A 122 15.55 7.59 6.71
CA VAL A 122 16.41 6.94 5.71
C VAL A 122 16.04 7.40 4.29
N CYS A 123 14.74 7.51 3.98
CA CYS A 123 14.28 8.03 2.69
C CYS A 123 14.68 9.50 2.48
N ILE A 124 14.58 10.34 3.51
CA ILE A 124 15.02 11.76 3.46
C ILE A 124 16.53 11.83 3.24
N VAL A 125 17.32 11.04 3.96
CA VAL A 125 18.78 10.97 3.77
C VAL A 125 19.10 10.51 2.34
N GLY A 126 18.39 9.49 1.84
CA GLY A 126 18.54 9.01 0.47
C GLY A 126 18.18 10.07 -0.58
N TYR A 127 17.15 10.87 -0.33
CA TYR A 127 16.79 12.01 -1.17
C TYR A 127 17.91 13.07 -1.20
N VAL A 128 18.42 13.49 -0.04
CA VAL A 128 19.50 14.47 0.08
C VAL A 128 20.79 13.97 -0.57
N ALA A 129 21.11 12.69 -0.40
CA ALA A 129 22.23 12.01 -1.04
C ALA A 129 21.99 11.71 -2.53
N ARG A 130 20.83 12.09 -3.09
CA ARG A 130 20.43 11.87 -4.49
C ARG A 130 20.50 10.40 -4.92
N LEU A 131 20.17 9.49 -4.01
CA LEU A 131 20.17 8.04 -4.24
C LEU A 131 19.03 7.56 -5.15
N GLY A 132 18.26 8.47 -5.76
CA GLY A 132 17.25 8.12 -6.76
C GLY A 132 17.80 7.33 -7.95
N PHE A 133 19.11 7.43 -8.24
CA PHE A 133 19.74 6.60 -9.28
C PHE A 133 19.72 5.11 -8.95
N LEU A 134 19.66 4.72 -7.66
CA LEU A 134 19.57 3.31 -7.25
C LEU A 134 18.29 2.66 -7.78
N ALA A 135 17.19 3.42 -7.88
CA ALA A 135 15.96 2.93 -8.47
C ALA A 135 16.14 2.54 -9.95
N ASN A 136 17.06 3.19 -10.68
CA ASN A 136 17.40 2.85 -12.06
C ASN A 136 18.35 1.65 -12.19
N LEU A 137 18.97 1.20 -11.08
CA LEU A 137 19.81 0.00 -11.07
C LEU A 137 18.97 -1.29 -10.98
N LEU A 138 17.70 -1.18 -10.57
CA LEU A 138 16.77 -2.30 -10.57
C LEU A 138 16.35 -2.61 -12.00
N SER A 139 16.90 -3.70 -12.54
CA SER A 139 16.57 -4.16 -13.88
C SER A 139 15.10 -4.61 -13.95
N LYS A 140 14.48 -4.49 -15.14
CA LYS A 140 13.10 -4.96 -15.37
C LYS A 140 12.89 -6.42 -14.90
N PRO A 141 13.81 -7.38 -15.16
CA PRO A 141 13.67 -8.75 -14.65
C PRO A 141 13.59 -8.84 -13.13
N ILE A 142 14.36 -8.04 -12.38
CA ILE A 142 14.33 -8.02 -10.91
C ILE A 142 12.96 -7.55 -10.42
N LEU A 143 12.43 -6.47 -11.01
CA LEU A 143 11.12 -5.94 -10.66
C LEU A 143 10.00 -6.95 -10.96
N VAL A 144 10.06 -7.62 -12.11
CA VAL A 144 9.09 -8.67 -12.47
C VAL A 144 9.18 -9.86 -11.51
N GLY A 145 10.38 -10.32 -11.17
CA GLY A 145 10.60 -11.40 -10.21
C GLY A 145 10.08 -11.04 -8.81
N TYR A 146 10.36 -9.83 -8.34
CA TYR A 146 9.84 -9.31 -7.07
C TYR A 146 8.30 -9.29 -7.08
N MET A 147 7.67 -8.69 -8.09
CA MET A 147 6.21 -8.66 -8.20
C MET A 147 5.59 -10.06 -8.25
N ALA A 148 6.23 -11.00 -8.96
CA ALA A 148 5.77 -12.39 -9.00
C ALA A 148 5.87 -13.07 -7.62
N GLY A 149 6.97 -12.86 -6.90
CA GLY A 149 7.14 -13.39 -5.54
C GLY A 149 6.10 -12.82 -4.56
N VAL A 150 5.88 -11.51 -4.60
CA VAL A 150 4.84 -10.83 -3.82
C VAL A 150 3.46 -11.38 -4.13
N ALA A 151 3.13 -11.56 -5.42
CA ALA A 151 1.85 -12.12 -5.82
C ALA A 151 1.63 -13.54 -5.25
N VAL A 152 2.66 -14.39 -5.25
CA VAL A 152 2.60 -15.72 -4.64
C VAL A 152 2.32 -15.63 -3.14
N ILE A 153 3.10 -14.81 -2.41
CA ILE A 153 2.92 -14.62 -0.96
C ILE A 153 1.51 -14.12 -0.64
N MET A 154 1.00 -13.15 -1.41
CA MET A 154 -0.35 -12.61 -1.21
C MET A 154 -1.42 -13.67 -1.44
N ILE A 155 -1.34 -14.42 -2.55
CA ILE A 155 -2.32 -15.46 -2.88
C ILE A 155 -2.33 -16.54 -1.80
N THR A 156 -1.15 -16.99 -1.36
CA THR A 156 -1.05 -18.05 -0.36
C THR A 156 -1.54 -17.58 1.01
N GLY A 157 -1.24 -16.33 1.41
CA GLY A 157 -1.72 -15.75 2.66
C GLY A 157 -3.23 -15.50 2.72
N GLN A 158 -3.97 -15.68 1.61
CA GLN A 158 -5.44 -15.65 1.62
C GLN A 158 -6.09 -17.04 1.74
N LEU A 159 -5.32 -18.14 1.70
CA LEU A 159 -5.88 -19.49 1.65
C LEU A 159 -6.76 -19.82 2.87
N GLY A 160 -6.32 -19.46 4.09
CA GLY A 160 -7.14 -19.66 5.29
C GLY A 160 -8.46 -18.88 5.25
N LYS A 161 -8.43 -17.62 4.79
CA LYS A 161 -9.63 -16.78 4.67
C LYS A 161 -10.63 -17.33 3.65
N VAL A 162 -10.15 -17.85 2.52
CA VAL A 162 -10.98 -18.51 1.49
C VAL A 162 -11.54 -19.84 2.01
N GLY A 163 -10.74 -20.61 2.75
CA GLY A 163 -11.15 -21.87 3.36
C GLY A 163 -12.10 -21.72 4.55
N GLY A 164 -12.14 -20.53 5.16
CA GLY A 164 -12.96 -20.23 6.34
C GLY A 164 -12.36 -20.72 7.66
N PHE A 165 -11.05 -20.95 7.70
CA PHE A 165 -10.32 -21.40 8.89
C PHE A 165 -8.97 -20.69 9.03
N LYS A 166 -8.38 -20.71 10.23
CA LYS A 166 -7.06 -20.13 10.46
C LYS A 166 -5.96 -21.12 10.09
N ILE A 167 -4.90 -20.62 9.48
CA ILE A 167 -3.67 -21.37 9.20
C ILE A 167 -2.55 -20.65 9.94
N ASP A 168 -1.90 -21.34 10.85
CA ASP A 168 -0.75 -20.80 11.59
C ASP A 168 0.52 -21.20 10.83
N ALA A 169 0.90 -20.41 9.82
CA ALA A 169 2.10 -20.63 9.04
C ALA A 169 2.72 -19.31 8.55
N ASP A 170 4.04 -19.19 8.68
CA ASP A 170 4.79 -17.99 8.26
C ASP A 170 5.48 -18.15 6.90
N THR A 171 5.30 -19.29 6.23
CA THR A 171 5.95 -19.60 4.95
C THR A 171 4.92 -19.99 3.90
N VAL A 172 5.21 -19.69 2.63
CA VAL A 172 4.37 -20.09 1.48
C VAL A 172 4.12 -21.60 1.46
N ALA A 173 5.16 -22.41 1.71
CA ALA A 173 5.02 -23.86 1.75
C ALA A 173 4.16 -24.32 2.94
N GLY A 174 4.32 -23.67 4.10
CA GLY A 174 3.51 -23.93 5.29
C GLY A 174 2.04 -23.57 5.08
N GLU A 175 1.74 -22.43 4.46
CA GLU A 175 0.38 -22.01 4.12
C GLU A 175 -0.31 -23.00 3.18
N ILE A 176 0.38 -23.45 2.12
CA ILE A 176 -0.14 -24.44 1.19
C ILE A 176 -0.38 -25.79 1.90
N GLY A 177 0.60 -26.27 2.68
CA GLY A 177 0.46 -27.52 3.44
C GLY A 177 -0.64 -27.47 4.50
N GLY A 178 -0.78 -26.33 5.17
CA GLY A 178 -1.82 -26.07 6.16
C GLY A 178 -3.21 -26.07 5.54
N PHE A 179 -3.37 -25.48 4.36
CA PHE A 179 -4.63 -25.51 3.63
C PHE A 179 -4.99 -26.93 3.17
N VAL A 180 -4.04 -27.65 2.57
CA VAL A 180 -4.26 -29.02 2.06
C VAL A 180 -4.60 -30.00 3.19
N SER A 181 -3.96 -29.86 4.35
CA SER A 181 -4.22 -30.73 5.52
C SER A 181 -5.59 -30.47 6.18
N GLN A 182 -6.21 -29.33 5.91
CA GLN A 182 -7.49 -28.92 6.50
C GLN A 182 -8.64 -28.85 5.49
N LEU A 183 -8.52 -29.50 4.33
CA LEU A 183 -9.59 -29.53 3.31
C LEU A 183 -10.91 -30.07 3.85
N ASP A 184 -10.87 -30.98 4.82
CA ASP A 184 -12.07 -31.54 5.45
C ASP A 184 -12.83 -30.52 6.32
N ARG A 185 -12.19 -29.38 6.67
CA ARG A 185 -12.76 -28.31 7.50
C ARG A 185 -13.24 -27.11 6.68
N LEU A 186 -13.34 -27.25 5.36
CA LEU A 186 -13.77 -26.17 4.48
C LEU A 186 -15.15 -25.64 4.88
N HIS A 187 -15.23 -24.33 5.08
CA HIS A 187 -16.49 -23.65 5.28
C HIS A 187 -17.13 -23.34 3.92
N TRP A 188 -17.98 -24.25 3.44
CA TRP A 188 -18.63 -24.17 2.11
C TRP A 188 -19.23 -22.81 1.76
N PRO A 189 -19.96 -22.12 2.66
CA PRO A 189 -20.49 -20.78 2.36
C PRO A 189 -19.39 -19.75 2.05
N THR A 190 -18.27 -19.77 2.79
CA THR A 190 -17.14 -18.87 2.58
C THR A 190 -16.43 -19.16 1.25
N LEU A 191 -16.29 -20.44 0.92
CA LEU A 191 -15.69 -20.87 -0.33
C LEU A 191 -16.54 -20.45 -1.54
N MET A 192 -17.86 -20.65 -1.46
CA MET A 192 -18.79 -20.21 -2.52
C MET A 192 -18.79 -18.70 -2.69
N LEU A 193 -18.79 -17.94 -1.60
CA LEU A 193 -18.68 -16.48 -1.64
C LEU A 193 -17.38 -16.04 -2.30
N SER A 194 -16.25 -16.61 -1.88
CA SER A 194 -14.93 -16.31 -2.45
C SER A 194 -14.86 -16.62 -3.95
N ALA A 195 -15.40 -17.78 -4.35
CA ALA A 195 -15.47 -18.17 -5.76
C ALA A 195 -16.36 -17.23 -6.58
N LEU A 196 -17.52 -16.85 -6.04
CA LEU A 196 -18.44 -15.91 -6.68
C LEU A 196 -17.79 -14.54 -6.88
N VAL A 197 -17.09 -14.02 -5.87
CA VAL A 197 -16.35 -12.75 -5.96
C VAL A 197 -15.26 -12.84 -7.03
N LEU A 198 -14.48 -13.92 -7.05
CA LEU A 198 -13.43 -14.11 -8.08
C LEU A 198 -14.03 -14.17 -9.48
N ILE A 199 -15.10 -14.95 -9.69
CA ILE A 199 -15.78 -15.07 -10.97
C ILE A 199 -16.33 -13.70 -11.40
N PHE A 200 -16.96 -12.97 -10.49
CA PHE A 200 -17.48 -11.63 -10.74
C PHE A 200 -16.36 -10.68 -11.19
N LEU A 201 -15.25 -10.62 -10.44
CA LEU A 201 -14.11 -9.76 -10.77
C LEU A 201 -13.49 -10.10 -12.13
N PHE A 202 -13.28 -11.39 -12.43
CA PHE A 202 -12.74 -11.80 -13.72
C PHE A 202 -13.72 -11.53 -14.87
N THR A 203 -15.02 -11.67 -14.63
CA THR A 203 -16.07 -11.39 -15.61
C THR A 203 -16.12 -9.90 -15.94
N ILE A 204 -16.17 -9.03 -14.91
CA ILE A 204 -16.15 -7.57 -15.11
C ILE A 204 -14.89 -7.15 -15.84
N ARG A 205 -13.72 -7.64 -15.44
CA ARG A 205 -12.45 -7.33 -16.12
C ARG A 205 -12.46 -7.77 -17.59
N ARG A 206 -13.09 -8.90 -17.92
CA ARG A 206 -13.18 -9.42 -19.29
C ARG A 206 -14.13 -8.60 -20.16
N PHE A 207 -15.29 -8.20 -19.64
CA PHE A 207 -16.32 -7.50 -20.42
C PHE A 207 -16.15 -5.98 -20.42
N PHE A 208 -15.52 -5.41 -19.39
CA PHE A 208 -15.28 -3.99 -19.25
C PHE A 208 -13.80 -3.67 -19.00
N PRO A 209 -12.88 -3.97 -19.94
CA PRO A 209 -11.43 -3.76 -19.75
C PRO A 209 -11.01 -2.28 -19.69
N ARG A 210 -11.96 -1.34 -19.81
CA ARG A 210 -11.74 0.12 -19.79
C ARG A 210 -12.35 0.82 -18.56
N LEU A 211 -13.02 0.06 -17.69
CA LEU A 211 -13.36 0.48 -16.33
C LEU A 211 -12.19 0.11 -15.41
#